data_AF-A0A3N5ZMD4-F1
#
_entry.id   AF-A0A3N5ZMD4-F1
#
_cell.length_a   1.000
_cell.length_b   1.000
_cell.length_c   1.000
_cell.angle_alpha   90.00
_cell.angle_beta   90.00
_cell.angle_gamma   90.00
#
_symmetry.space_group_name_H-M   'P 1'
#
loop_
_entity.id
_entity.type
_entity.pdbx_description
1 polymer ?
#
loop_
_entity_poly.entity_id
_entity_poly.type
_entity_poly.pdbx_seq_one_letter_code
_entity_poly.pdbx_strand_id
1 'polypeptide(L)'
;MDRYRPIGDYAAIGDCRTAALVSREGSIDWLCLPCFDGPSVFAGILDEERGGRTAVRPAGPVLDVSRRYVPGTNVLETTFTTGTGKVRLTDAMTAPVERGRPELRPAHEIVRRVELVDGEAEVEVV
;
A
#
# COMPACT_ATOMS: atom_id res chain seq x y z
N MET A 1 22.22 9.48 1.93
CA MET A 1 21.03 8.61 1.95
C MET A 1 20.15 9.14 0.84
N ASP A 2 19.86 8.32 -0.18
CA ASP A 2 19.11 8.81 -1.34
C ASP A 2 17.73 9.31 -0.89
N ARG A 3 17.43 10.55 -1.27
CA ARG A 3 16.17 11.25 -0.98
C ARG A 3 14.94 10.50 -1.53
N TYR A 4 15.15 9.65 -2.53
CA TYR A 4 14.10 8.88 -3.16
C TYR A 4 14.36 7.39 -2.98
N ARG A 5 13.29 6.64 -2.72
CA ARG A 5 13.36 5.17 -2.64
C ARG A 5 13.60 4.59 -4.04
N PRO A 6 14.41 3.53 -4.17
CA PRO A 6 14.51 2.76 -5.41
C PRO A 6 13.14 2.30 -5.88
N ILE A 7 12.92 2.28 -7.20
CA ILE A 7 11.62 1.84 -7.75
C ILE A 7 11.27 0.40 -7.34
N GLY A 8 12.28 -0.45 -7.12
CA GLY A 8 12.11 -1.85 -6.66
C GLY A 8 11.61 -2.00 -5.22
N ASP A 9 11.51 -0.90 -4.46
CA ASP A 9 10.89 -0.88 -3.13
C ASP A 9 9.39 -0.56 -3.18
N TYR A 10 8.85 -0.30 -4.36
CA TYR A 10 7.41 -0.13 -4.55
C TYR A 10 6.75 -1.39 -5.10
N ALA A 11 5.57 -1.69 -4.57
CA ALA A 11 4.66 -2.70 -5.08
C ALA A 11 3.42 -2.01 -5.65
N ALA A 12 2.92 -2.50 -6.79
CA ALA A 12 1.73 -1.93 -7.43
C ALA A 12 0.47 -2.67 -7.00
N ILE A 13 -0.57 -1.91 -6.62
CA ILE A 13 -1.95 -2.40 -6.46
C ILE A 13 -2.88 -1.58 -7.35
N GLY A 14 -3.93 -2.15 -7.91
CA GLY A 14 -4.79 -1.49 -8.88
C GLY A 14 -6.20 -2.07 -8.97
N ASP A 15 -7.12 -1.28 -9.50
CA ASP A 15 -8.54 -1.60 -9.65
C ASP A 15 -8.98 -1.73 -11.12
N CYS A 16 -8.00 -1.96 -12.02
CA CYS A 16 -8.15 -1.97 -13.47
C CYS A 16 -8.34 -0.59 -14.15
N ARG A 17 -8.46 0.51 -13.40
CA ARG A 17 -8.47 1.88 -13.97
C ARG A 17 -7.26 2.71 -13.58
N THR A 18 -6.69 2.45 -12.42
CA THR A 18 -5.47 3.10 -11.94
C THR A 18 -4.63 2.12 -11.13
N ALA A 19 -3.49 2.60 -10.64
CA ALA A 19 -2.66 1.88 -9.70
C ALA A 19 -2.05 2.80 -8.65
N ALA A 20 -1.94 2.30 -7.42
CA ALA A 20 -1.18 2.89 -6.34
C ALA A 20 0.19 2.23 -6.24
N LEU A 21 1.22 3.00 -5.88
CA LEU A 21 2.54 2.47 -5.54
C LEU A 21 2.74 2.46 -4.03
N VAL A 22 2.86 1.26 -3.48
CA VAL A 22 3.02 1.00 -2.05
C VAL A 22 4.50 0.76 -1.73
N SER A 23 5.11 1.63 -0.94
CA SER A 23 6.47 1.51 -0.42
C SER A 23 6.63 0.29 0.50
N ARG A 24 7.84 -0.28 0.58
CA ARG A 24 8.21 -1.28 1.60
C ARG A 24 7.99 -0.79 3.03
N GLU A 25 7.97 0.51 3.25
CA GLU A 25 7.73 1.13 4.56
C GLU A 25 6.24 1.29 4.90
N GLY A 26 5.32 0.81 4.05
CA GLY A 26 3.88 0.88 4.30
C GLY A 26 3.23 2.20 3.89
N SER A 27 3.93 3.07 3.15
CA SER A 27 3.33 4.28 2.56
C SER A 27 2.81 4.06 1.15
N ILE A 28 1.80 4.84 0.74
CA ILE A 28 1.37 5.00 -0.64
C ILE A 28 1.91 6.34 -1.12
N ASP A 29 2.91 6.30 -1.99
CA ASP A 29 3.65 7.50 -2.43
C ASP A 29 3.23 7.95 -3.84
N TRP A 30 2.41 7.15 -4.54
CA TRP A 30 1.83 7.50 -5.84
C TRP A 30 0.42 6.97 -5.97
N LEU A 31 -0.49 7.82 -6.42
CA LEU A 31 -1.85 7.44 -6.82
C LEU A 31 -2.46 8.56 -7.67
N CYS A 32 -2.93 8.23 -8.87
CA CYS A 32 -3.82 9.10 -9.64
C CYS A 32 -5.26 8.58 -9.53
N LEU A 33 -6.23 9.49 -9.36
CA LEU A 33 -7.65 9.15 -9.39
C LEU A 33 -8.41 10.06 -10.37
N PRO A 34 -9.44 9.56 -11.06
CA PRO A 34 -9.94 8.17 -11.01
C PRO A 34 -9.17 7.20 -11.93
N CYS A 35 -8.23 7.69 -12.74
CA CYS A 35 -7.53 6.93 -13.77
C CYS A 35 -6.04 7.34 -13.85
N PHE A 36 -5.24 6.58 -14.59
CA PHE A 36 -3.78 6.79 -14.72
C PHE A 36 -3.36 8.18 -15.19
N ASP A 37 -4.14 8.78 -16.09
CA ASP A 37 -3.94 10.12 -16.65
C ASP A 37 -4.71 11.22 -15.89
N GLY A 38 -5.37 10.86 -14.79
CA GLY A 38 -6.04 11.79 -13.88
C GLY A 38 -5.05 12.57 -12.99
N PRO A 39 -5.55 13.55 -12.22
CA PRO A 39 -4.74 14.26 -11.24
C PRO A 39 -4.18 13.30 -10.16
N SER A 40 -2.97 13.57 -9.71
CA SER A 40 -2.36 12.83 -8.60
C SER A 40 -2.96 13.24 -7.27
N VAL A 41 -3.40 12.25 -6.49
CA VAL A 41 -3.71 12.38 -5.06
C VAL A 41 -2.43 12.32 -4.24
N PHE A 42 -1.51 11.43 -4.63
CA PHE A 42 -0.16 11.33 -4.07
C PHE A 42 0.88 11.36 -5.21
N ALA A 43 1.95 12.09 -4.99
CA ALA A 43 3.05 12.32 -5.92
C ALA A 43 4.43 12.30 -5.22
N GLY A 44 4.53 11.63 -4.06
CA GLY A 44 5.74 11.51 -3.25
C GLY A 44 6.94 10.89 -4.00
N ILE A 45 6.70 10.08 -5.03
CA ILE A 45 7.79 9.58 -5.90
C ILE A 45 8.45 10.67 -6.75
N LEU A 46 7.74 11.76 -7.04
CA LEU A 46 8.25 12.89 -7.85
C LEU A 46 8.78 14.00 -6.95
N ASP A 47 8.17 14.20 -5.79
CA ASP A 47 8.57 15.21 -4.81
C ASP A 47 8.25 14.72 -3.40
N GLU A 48 9.28 14.35 -2.64
CA GLU A 48 9.11 13.80 -1.29
C GLU A 48 8.48 14.79 -0.30
N GLU A 49 8.70 16.09 -0.49
CA GLU A 49 8.25 17.13 0.44
C GLU A 49 6.84 17.62 0.11
N ARG A 50 6.52 17.75 -1.18
CA ARG A 50 5.27 18.37 -1.65
C ARG A 50 4.28 17.40 -2.27
N GLY A 51 4.74 16.20 -2.63
CA GLY A 51 3.92 15.21 -3.34
C GLY A 51 2.88 14.52 -2.46
N GLY A 52 3.04 14.57 -1.13
CA GLY A 52 2.12 13.91 -0.20
C GLY A 52 2.18 12.37 -0.28
N ARG A 53 1.66 11.74 0.77
CA ARG A 53 1.55 10.28 0.93
C ARG A 53 0.58 9.99 2.07
N THR A 54 0.14 8.74 2.17
CA THR A 54 -0.44 8.19 3.40
C THR A 54 0.32 6.95 3.82
N ALA A 55 0.49 6.71 5.11
CA ALA A 55 1.26 5.58 5.63
C ALA A 55 0.52 4.83 6.74
N VAL A 56 0.73 3.51 6.77
CA VAL A 56 0.37 2.65 7.89
C VAL A 56 1.57 1.75 8.16
N ARG A 57 2.14 1.84 9.36
CA ARG A 57 3.38 1.10 9.70
C ARG A 57 3.58 1.04 11.22
N PRO A 58 4.45 0.13 11.72
CA PRO A 58 4.82 0.16 13.14
C PRO A 58 5.43 1.51 13.52
N ALA A 59 5.08 2.03 14.69
CA ALA A 59 5.63 3.27 15.24
C ALA A 59 7.09 3.10 15.72
N GLY A 60 7.47 1.87 16.10
CA GLY A 60 8.81 1.51 16.54
C GLY A 60 9.74 1.04 15.42
N PRO A 61 11.02 0.75 15.75
CA PRO A 61 12.00 0.25 14.78
C PRO A 61 11.56 -1.06 14.12
N VAL A 62 11.63 -1.08 12.79
CA VAL A 62 11.40 -2.28 11.97
C VAL A 62 12.74 -2.97 11.74
N LEU A 63 12.81 -4.25 12.13
CA LEU A 63 14.00 -5.08 12.03
C LEU A 63 14.06 -5.84 10.70
N ASP A 64 12.90 -6.23 10.17
CA ASP A 64 12.78 -6.95 8.90
C ASP A 64 11.45 -6.63 8.22
N VAL A 65 11.45 -6.65 6.89
CA VAL A 65 10.27 -6.49 6.05
C VAL A 65 10.22 -7.58 5.01
N SER A 66 9.16 -8.39 5.04
CA SER A 66 8.85 -9.36 4.00
C SER A 66 7.56 -8.97 3.29
N ARG A 67 7.49 -9.26 1.98
CA ARG A 67 6.34 -8.90 1.13
C ARG A 67 5.97 -10.04 0.22
N ARG A 68 4.68 -10.18 -0.05
CA ARG A 68 4.14 -11.05 -1.09
C ARG A 68 2.82 -10.52 -1.60
N TYR A 69 2.50 -10.83 -2.83
CA TYR A 69 1.10 -10.81 -3.25
C TYR A 69 0.41 -12.08 -2.77
N VAL A 70 -0.85 -11.96 -2.32
CA VAL A 70 -1.68 -13.13 -2.05
C VAL A 70 -1.83 -13.90 -3.38
N PRO A 71 -1.51 -15.22 -3.42
CA PRO A 71 -1.47 -15.97 -4.66
C PRO A 71 -2.73 -15.83 -5.52
N GLY A 72 -2.54 -15.53 -6.81
CA GLY A 72 -3.65 -15.36 -7.76
C GLY A 72 -4.41 -14.04 -7.65
N THR A 73 -3.91 -13.06 -6.89
CA THR A 73 -4.57 -11.77 -6.68
C THR A 73 -3.59 -10.61 -6.81
N ASN A 74 -4.12 -9.38 -6.91
CA ASN A 74 -3.36 -8.14 -6.77
C ASN A 74 -3.50 -7.54 -5.35
N VAL A 75 -3.65 -8.40 -4.34
CA VAL A 75 -3.66 -8.01 -2.92
C VAL A 75 -2.25 -8.16 -2.36
N LEU A 76 -1.72 -7.08 -1.79
CA LEU A 76 -0.36 -7.04 -1.26
C LEU A 76 -0.37 -7.28 0.26
N GLU A 77 0.44 -8.20 0.73
CA GLU A 77 0.78 -8.34 2.14
C GLU A 77 2.22 -7.86 2.40
N THR A 78 2.37 -6.93 3.34
CA THR A 78 3.65 -6.48 3.88
C THR A 78 3.69 -6.87 5.35
N THR A 79 4.64 -7.72 5.74
CA THR A 79 4.85 -8.11 7.14
C THR A 79 6.08 -7.39 7.68
N PHE A 80 5.87 -6.55 8.69
CA PHE A 80 6.90 -5.88 9.46
C PHE A 80 7.23 -6.70 10.70
N THR A 81 8.51 -6.99 10.91
CA THR A 81 9.00 -7.58 12.16
C THR A 81 9.63 -6.47 12.99
N THR A 82 9.16 -6.26 14.21
CA THR A 82 9.75 -5.35 15.20
C THR A 82 10.47 -6.14 16.28
N GLY A 83 11.06 -5.46 17.27
CA GLY A 83 11.64 -6.12 18.43
C GLY A 83 10.63 -6.81 19.36
N THR A 84 9.34 -6.46 19.26
CA THR A 84 8.29 -6.89 20.19
C THR A 84 7.17 -7.70 19.54
N GLY A 85 7.06 -7.68 18.20
CA GLY A 85 5.98 -8.36 17.51
C GLY A 85 6.09 -8.30 15.99
N LYS A 86 5.06 -8.82 15.33
CA LYS A 86 4.94 -8.84 13.86
C LYS A 86 3.60 -8.26 13.45
N VAL A 87 3.64 -7.25 12.58
CA VAL A 87 2.45 -6.61 12.03
C VAL A 87 2.35 -6.91 10.55
N ARG A 88 1.20 -7.40 10.10
CA ARG A 88 0.89 -7.54 8.67
C ARG A 88 -0.04 -6.42 8.25
N LEU A 89 0.40 -5.67 7.25
CA LEU A 89 -0.42 -4.74 6.50
C LEU A 89 -0.84 -5.40 5.19
N THR A 90 -2.14 -5.45 4.95
CA THR A 90 -2.70 -5.93 3.68
C THR A 90 -3.31 -4.77 2.93
N ASP A 91 -2.78 -4.48 1.75
CA ASP A 91 -3.22 -3.38 0.88
C ASP A 91 -3.91 -3.94 -0.38
N ALA A 92 -5.08 -3.40 -0.71
CA ALA A 92 -5.81 -3.75 -1.91
C ALA A 92 -6.60 -2.54 -2.44
N MET A 93 -6.79 -2.48 -3.76
CA MET A 93 -7.83 -1.65 -4.35
C MET A 93 -9.06 -2.51 -4.66
N THR A 94 -10.24 -2.03 -4.27
CA THR A 94 -11.48 -2.80 -4.44
C THR A 94 -12.02 -2.66 -5.86
N ALA A 95 -12.28 -3.81 -6.48
CA ALA A 95 -12.88 -3.91 -7.80
C ALA A 95 -14.06 -4.89 -7.74
N PRO A 96 -15.18 -4.52 -7.10
CA PRO A 96 -16.33 -5.41 -6.96
C PRO A 96 -16.88 -5.88 -8.31
N VAL A 97 -17.32 -7.13 -8.33
CA VAL A 97 -18.13 -7.71 -9.40
C VAL A 97 -19.59 -7.60 -8.98
N GLU A 98 -20.42 -6.93 -9.77
CA GLU A 98 -21.86 -6.89 -9.51
C GLU A 98 -22.51 -8.23 -9.85
N ARG A 99 -23.46 -8.68 -9.02
CA ARG A 99 -24.17 -9.94 -9.28
C ARG A 99 -24.87 -9.88 -10.65
N GLY A 100 -24.48 -10.77 -11.55
CA GLY A 100 -25.00 -10.82 -12.92
C GLY A 100 -24.23 -9.98 -13.96
N ARG A 101 -23.14 -9.31 -13.56
CA ARG A 101 -22.22 -8.60 -14.47
C ARG A 101 -20.79 -9.06 -14.17
N PRO A 102 -20.12 -9.80 -15.09
CA PRO A 102 -18.78 -10.32 -14.83
C PRO A 102 -17.68 -9.25 -14.84
N GLU A 103 -18.01 -8.00 -15.18
CA GLU A 103 -17.06 -6.90 -15.26
C GLU A 103 -16.70 -6.37 -13.85
N LEU A 104 -15.41 -6.17 -13.63
CA LEU A 104 -14.88 -5.49 -12.45
C LEU A 104 -15.26 -4.01 -12.52
N ARG A 105 -15.84 -3.47 -11.45
CA ARG A 105 -16.11 -2.04 -11.32
C ARG A 105 -15.10 -1.42 -10.35
N PRO A 106 -14.23 -0.52 -10.81
CA PRO A 106 -13.34 0.24 -9.94
C PRO A 106 -14.17 1.03 -8.93
N ALA A 107 -14.01 0.72 -7.64
CA ALA A 107 -14.65 1.50 -6.58
C ALA A 107 -13.86 2.77 -6.22
N HIS A 108 -12.64 2.92 -6.77
CA HIS A 108 -11.68 3.97 -6.41
C HIS A 108 -11.43 4.04 -4.89
N GLU A 109 -11.38 2.87 -4.25
CA GLU A 109 -11.18 2.72 -2.82
C GLU A 109 -9.92 1.88 -2.58
N ILE A 110 -9.12 2.33 -1.61
CA ILE A 110 -7.98 1.59 -1.08
C ILE A 110 -8.38 1.06 0.29
N VAL A 111 -8.31 -0.26 0.45
CA VAL A 111 -8.51 -0.93 1.72
C VAL A 111 -7.14 -1.32 2.27
N ARG A 112 -6.88 -0.88 3.50
CA ARG A 112 -5.65 -1.18 4.24
C ARG A 112 -6.04 -1.89 5.54
N ARG A 113 -5.75 -3.18 5.63
CA ARG A 113 -6.06 -4.00 6.82
C ARG A 113 -4.79 -4.24 7.63
N VAL A 114 -4.85 -3.91 8.92
CA VAL A 114 -3.75 -4.11 9.87
C VAL A 114 -4.05 -5.32 10.75
N GLU A 115 -3.08 -6.23 10.87
CA GLU A 115 -3.18 -7.41 11.72
C GLU A 115 -1.92 -7.57 12.56
N LEU A 116 -2.11 -7.79 13.85
CA LEU A 116 -1.05 -8.26 14.74
C LEU A 116 -0.93 -9.77 14.56
N VAL A 117 0.21 -10.22 14.04
CA VAL A 117 0.49 -11.63 13.72
C VAL A 117 1.10 -12.35 14.91
N ASP A 118 1.90 -11.63 15.69
CA ASP A 118 2.64 -12.15 16.84
C ASP A 118 3.05 -11.01 17.78
N GLY A 119 3.16 -11.29 19.07
CA GLY A 119 3.64 -10.35 20.09
C GLY A 119 2.76 -9.10 20.25
N GLU A 120 3.40 -7.94 20.37
CA GLU A 120 2.75 -6.64 20.55
C GLU A 120 3.42 -5.58 19.66
N ALA A 121 2.63 -4.62 19.17
CA ALA A 121 3.14 -3.51 18.36
C ALA A 121 2.22 -2.28 18.45
N GLU A 122 2.83 -1.11 18.46
CA GLU A 122 2.16 0.17 18.22
C GLU A 122 2.23 0.49 16.73
N VAL A 123 1.13 0.95 16.14
CA VAL A 123 1.00 1.26 14.71
C VAL A 123 0.60 2.72 14.56
N GLU A 124 1.30 3.43 13.67
CA GLU A 124 0.95 4.79 13.29
C GLU A 124 0.21 4.83 11.95
N VAL A 125 -0.69 5.81 11.83
CA VAL A 125 -1.40 6.14 10.58
C VAL A 125 -1.16 7.61 10.29
N VAL A 126 -0.59 7.89 9.12
CA VAL A 126 -0.17 9.23 8.67
C VAL A 126 -0.81 9.59 7.34
#